data_AF-A0A2D7GAV9-F1
#
_entry.id   AF-A0A2D7GAV9-F1
#
_cell.length_a   1.000
_cell.length_b   1.000
_cell.length_c   1.000
_cell.angle_alpha   90.00
_cell.angle_beta   90.00
_cell.angle_gamma   90.00
#
_symmetry.space_group_name_H-M   'P 1'
#
loop_
_entity.id
_entity.type
_entity.pdbx_description
1 polymer ?
#
loop_
_entity_poly.entity_id
_entity_poly.type
_entity_poly.pdbx_seq_one_letter_code
_entity_poly.pdbx_strand_id
1 'polypeptide(L)'
;MLINIDGDLFEKLIALGDRLTEDRLYEITVQEVEKDIFDGLAKAKALEEAEGDGRKARSFYPKHRVRRIRDLISGQALLAEAERVKAKKDRLKVLVINLYNLHLQPELCNDKLHVEESCQPLWDTAAG
;
A
#
# COMPACT_ATOMS: atom_id res chain seq x y z
N MET A 1 22.00 12.61 14.90
CA MET A 1 21.25 11.47 14.34
C MET A 1 19.77 11.85 14.43
N LEU A 2 19.14 12.23 13.31
CA LEU A 2 17.67 12.39 13.27
C LEU A 2 17.08 11.08 13.78
N ILE A 3 16.09 11.15 14.67
CA ILE A 3 15.41 9.95 15.16
C ILE A 3 14.68 9.38 13.94
N ASN A 4 15.32 8.40 13.29
CA ASN A 4 14.62 7.49 12.42
C ASN A 4 13.60 6.81 13.32
N ILE A 5 12.34 6.85 12.91
CA ILE A 5 11.32 6.03 13.55
C ILE A 5 11.66 4.61 13.11
N ASP A 6 12.57 3.98 13.85
CA ASP A 6 12.98 2.60 13.63
C ASP A 6 11.73 1.71 13.81
N GLY A 7 11.69 0.56 13.11
CA GLY A 7 10.53 -0.33 13.12
C GLY A 7 10.07 -0.72 14.54
N ASP A 8 11.02 -0.91 15.46
CA ASP A 8 10.75 -1.24 16.86
C ASP A 8 10.04 -0.11 17.63
N LEU A 9 10.36 1.15 17.33
CA LEU A 9 9.71 2.30 17.95
C LEU A 9 8.28 2.43 17.44
N PHE A 10 8.07 2.14 16.16
CA PHE A 10 6.77 2.14 15.52
C PHE A 10 5.83 1.09 16.13
N GLU A 11 6.29 -0.15 16.29
CA GLU A 11 5.50 -1.22 16.89
C GLU A 11 5.12 -0.91 18.34
N LYS A 12 6.06 -0.33 19.11
CA LYS A 12 5.80 0.11 20.48
C LYS A 12 4.76 1.24 20.55
N LEU A 13 4.77 2.17 19.60
CA LEU A 13 3.80 3.27 19.53
C LEU A 13 2.40 2.78 19.13
N ILE A 14 2.30 1.74 18.30
CA ILE A 14 1.02 1.09 17.96
C ILE A 14 0.46 0.29 19.14
N ALA A 15 1.32 -0.32 19.95
CA ALA A 15 0.91 -1.09 21.12
C ALA A 15 0.41 -0.21 22.28
N LEU A 16 0.75 1.08 22.29
CA LEU A 16 0.27 2.05 23.26
C LEU A 16 -1.10 2.62 22.81
N GLY A 17 -1.99 2.88 23.77
CA GLY A 17 -3.24 3.59 23.49
C GLY A 17 -2.98 5.06 23.15
N ASP A 18 -3.89 5.69 22.38
CA ASP A 18 -3.71 7.03 21.76
C ASP A 18 -3.09 8.10 22.67
N ARG A 19 -3.48 8.16 23.95
CA ARG A 19 -2.94 9.12 24.93
C ARG A 19 -1.47 8.86 25.29
N LEU A 20 -1.13 7.60 25.56
CA LEU A 20 0.24 7.21 25.90
C LEU A 20 1.19 7.37 24.71
N THR A 21 0.68 7.18 23.50
CA THR A 21 1.41 7.41 22.26
C THR A 21 1.74 8.88 22.07
N GLU A 22 0.79 9.78 22.32
CA GLU A 22 1.02 11.23 22.21
C GLU A 22 2.07 11.73 23.20
N ASP A 23 1.97 11.34 24.48
CA ASP A 23 2.95 11.68 25.51
C ASP A 23 4.35 11.21 25.12
N ARG A 24 4.47 9.97 24.62
CA ARG A 24 5.75 9.42 24.17
C ARG A 24 6.32 10.16 22.97
N LEU A 25 5.48 10.58 22.03
CA LEU A 25 5.91 11.40 20.90
C LEU A 25 6.42 12.75 21.37
N TYR A 26 5.75 13.39 22.33
CA TYR A 26 6.23 14.63 22.92
C TYR A 26 7.59 14.47 23.59
N GLU A 27 7.81 13.42 24.39
CA GLU A 27 9.12 13.13 25.00
C GLU A 27 10.23 13.02 23.95
N ILE A 28 9.98 12.28 22.87
CA ILE A 28 10.92 12.12 21.76
C ILE A 28 11.26 13.48 21.15
N THR A 29 10.24 14.30 20.87
CA THR A 29 10.46 15.61 20.26
C THR A 29 11.17 16.59 21.19
N VAL A 30 10.95 16.52 22.51
CA VAL A 30 11.70 17.32 23.48
C VAL A 30 13.18 16.94 23.47
N GLN A 31 13.49 15.64 23.43
CA GLN A 31 14.88 15.19 23.30
C GLN A 31 15.54 15.64 21.98
N GLU A 32 14.79 15.73 20.89
CA GLU A 32 15.27 16.32 19.63
C GLU A 32 15.66 17.80 19.81
N VAL A 33 14.83 18.58 20.52
CA VAL A 33 15.12 20.00 20.83
C VAL A 33 16.35 20.13 21.73
N GLU A 34 16.46 19.31 22.78
CA GLU A 34 17.58 19.33 23.72
C GLU A 34 18.91 18.99 23.04
N LYS A 35 18.90 18.09 22.06
CA LYS A 35 20.08 17.67 21.28
C LYS A 35 20.38 18.59 20.10
N ASP A 36 19.57 19.62 19.87
CA ASP A 36 19.63 20.50 18.69
C ASP A 36 19.54 19.73 17.34
N ILE A 37 18.86 18.58 17.35
CA ILE A 37 18.64 17.76 16.16
C ILE A 37 17.21 18.01 15.67
N PHE A 38 17.07 18.94 14.73
CA PHE A 38 15.75 19.30 14.20
C PHE A 38 15.48 18.64 12.86
N ASP A 39 14.23 18.21 12.69
CA ASP A 39 13.66 17.96 11.39
C ASP A 39 13.44 19.28 10.62
N GLY A 40 13.96 19.35 9.39
CA GLY A 40 13.98 20.58 8.60
C GLY A 40 12.59 21.15 8.29
N LEU A 41 11.62 20.30 7.97
CA LEU A 41 10.26 20.74 7.62
C LEU A 41 9.46 21.17 8.85
N ALA A 42 9.56 20.42 9.95
CA ALA A 42 8.92 20.80 11.20
C ALA A 42 9.50 22.11 11.74
N LYS A 43 10.82 22.31 11.62
CA LYS A 43 11.48 23.57 11.99
C LYS A 43 11.04 24.74 11.10
N ALA A 44 10.93 24.54 9.79
CA ALA A 44 10.46 25.59 8.88
C ALA A 44 9.03 26.03 9.20
N LYS A 45 8.11 25.08 9.42
CA LYS A 45 6.72 25.39 9.83
C LYS A 45 6.64 26.07 11.20
N ALA A 46 7.49 25.64 12.14
CA ALA A 46 7.56 26.27 13.45
C ALA A 46 8.10 27.70 13.37
N LEU A 47 9.05 27.97 12.47
CA LEU A 47 9.55 29.32 12.19
C LEU A 47 8.50 30.21 11.52
N GLU A 48 7.73 29.65 10.59
CA GLU A 48 6.60 30.33 9.94
C GLU A 48 5.54 30.76 10.98
N GLU A 49 5.12 29.84 11.85
CA GLU A 49 4.16 30.13 12.94
C GLU A 49 4.73 31.09 14.00
N ALA A 50 6.06 31.14 14.12
CA ALA A 50 6.76 32.03 15.03
C ALA A 50 7.08 33.42 14.45
N GLU A 51 6.64 33.74 13.23
CA GLU A 51 6.95 35.00 12.54
C GLU A 51 8.47 35.25 12.43
N GLY A 52 9.27 34.18 12.34
CA GLY A 52 10.73 34.24 12.28
C GLY A 52 11.45 34.37 13.63
N ASP A 53 10.74 34.44 14.76
CA ASP A 53 11.36 34.44 16.09
C ASP A 53 11.84 33.03 16.46
N GLY A 54 13.17 32.85 16.52
CA GLY A 54 13.80 31.56 16.82
C GLY A 54 13.45 30.98 18.20
N ARG A 55 13.15 31.81 19.21
CA ARG A 55 12.77 31.31 20.55
C ARG A 55 11.34 30.77 20.54
N LYS A 56 10.41 31.50 19.91
CA LYS A 56 9.04 31.04 19.71
C LYS A 56 8.98 29.81 18.79
N ALA A 57 9.83 29.77 17.76
CA ALA A 57 9.91 28.63 16.86
C ALA A 57 10.30 27.34 17.60
N ARG A 58 11.20 27.43 18.59
CA ARG A 58 11.56 26.28 19.44
C ARG A 58 10.37 25.76 20.24
N SER A 59 9.48 26.62 20.73
CA SER A 59 8.27 26.17 21.44
C SER A 59 7.22 25.56 20.51
N PHE A 60 7.14 25.98 19.24
CA PHE A 60 6.21 25.41 18.27
C PHE A 60 6.71 24.13 17.60
N TYR A 61 8.02 23.86 17.63
CA TYR A 61 8.61 22.70 17.00
C TYR A 61 7.98 21.36 17.43
N PRO A 62 7.81 21.04 18.74
CA PRO A 62 7.22 19.78 19.17
C PRO A 62 5.84 19.53 18.56
N LYS A 63 4.98 20.56 18.52
CA LYS A 63 3.63 20.49 17.93
C LYS A 63 3.67 20.05 16.47
N HIS A 64 4.51 20.69 15.65
CA HIS A 64 4.64 20.34 14.22
C HIS A 64 5.29 18.99 14.00
N ARG A 65 6.26 18.64 14.85
CA ARG A 65 6.99 17.38 14.75
C ARG A 65 6.11 16.18 15.10
N VAL A 66 5.35 16.26 16.21
CA VAL A 66 4.37 15.23 16.60
C VAL A 66 3.35 15.02 15.50
N ARG A 67 2.82 16.10 14.91
CA ARG A 67 1.88 16.03 13.78
C ARG A 67 2.48 15.26 12.60
N ARG A 68 3.70 15.60 12.17
CA ARG A 68 4.38 14.88 11.08
C ARG A 68 4.57 13.40 11.39
N ILE A 69 4.94 13.06 12.62
CA ILE A 69 5.12 11.65 13.01
C ILE A 69 3.78 10.91 12.91
N ARG A 70 2.68 11.50 13.38
CA ARG A 70 1.34 10.94 13.26
C ARG A 70 0.91 10.77 11.79
N ASP A 71 1.21 11.75 10.94
CA ASP A 71 0.93 11.68 9.50
C ASP A 71 1.72 10.53 8.83
N LEU A 72 2.99 10.34 9.21
CA LEU A 72 3.82 9.22 8.72
C LEU A 72 3.24 7.87 9.15
N ILE A 73 2.83 7.74 10.41
CA ILE A 73 2.22 6.51 10.93
C ILE A 73 0.93 6.18 10.20
N SER A 74 0.07 7.19 10.02
CA SER A 74 -1.19 7.04 9.31
C SER A 74 -0.98 6.67 7.84
N GLY A 75 0.01 7.29 7.18
CA GLY A 75 0.38 6.99 5.80
C GLY A 75 0.85 5.55 5.63
N GLN A 76 1.69 5.04 6.54
CA GLN A 76 2.16 3.65 6.51
C GLN A 76 1.01 2.66 6.74
N ALA A 77 0.09 2.94 7.66
CA ALA A 77 -1.08 2.10 7.88
C ALA A 77 -1.98 2.00 6.62
N LEU A 78 -2.19 3.13 5.94
CA LEU A 78 -2.97 3.16 4.68
C LEU A 78 -2.29 2.38 3.55
N LEU A 79 -0.96 2.49 3.41
CA LEU A 79 -0.20 1.73 2.42
C LEU A 79 -0.31 0.22 2.68
N ALA A 80 -0.14 -0.21 3.94
CA ALA A 80 -0.25 -1.61 4.33
C ALA A 80 -1.66 -2.17 4.03
N GLU A 81 -2.72 -1.40 4.28
CA GLU A 81 -4.08 -1.84 3.95
C GLU A 81 -4.34 -1.88 2.44
N ALA A 82 -3.82 -0.89 1.68
CA ALA A 82 -3.91 -0.89 0.22
C ALA A 82 -3.24 -2.13 -0.39
N GLU A 83 -2.09 -2.55 0.14
CA GLU A 83 -1.41 -3.78 -0.27
C GLU A 83 -2.24 -5.03 0.05
N ARG A 84 -2.86 -5.11 1.23
CA ARG A 84 -3.76 -6.21 1.60
C ARG A 84 -4.97 -6.31 0.67
N VAL A 85 -5.59 -5.17 0.35
CA VAL A 85 -6.74 -5.10 -0.57
C VAL A 85 -6.32 -5.52 -1.98
N LYS A 86 -5.16 -5.05 -2.45
CA LYS A 86 -4.61 -5.46 -3.75
C LYS A 86 -4.35 -6.96 -3.80
N ALA A 87 -3.72 -7.53 -2.78
CA ALA A 87 -3.47 -8.97 -2.68
C ALA A 87 -4.78 -9.78 -2.68
N LYS A 88 -5.82 -9.33 -1.96
CA LYS A 88 -7.15 -9.95 -2.00
C LYS A 88 -7.77 -9.89 -3.39
N LYS A 89 -7.70 -8.74 -4.06
CA LYS A 89 -8.21 -8.55 -5.43
C LYS A 89 -7.51 -9.47 -6.43
N ASP A 90 -6.19 -9.60 -6.33
CA ASP A 90 -5.42 -10.46 -7.23
C ASP A 90 -5.69 -11.95 -6.97
N ARG A 91 -5.88 -12.36 -5.70
CA ARG A 91 -6.38 -13.71 -5.38
C ARG A 91 -7.76 -13.98 -5.95
N LEU A 92 -8.70 -13.03 -5.81
CA LEU A 92 -10.05 -13.13 -6.37
C LEU A 92 -10.02 -13.27 -7.90
N LYS A 93 -9.19 -12.49 -8.59
CA LYS A 93 -9.02 -12.62 -10.05
C LYS A 93 -8.59 -14.03 -10.46
N VAL A 94 -7.59 -14.60 -9.77
CA VAL A 94 -7.11 -15.96 -10.05
C VAL A 94 -8.22 -16.98 -9.81
N LEU A 95 -8.95 -16.86 -8.69
CA LEU A 95 -10.07 -17.76 -8.39
C LEU A 95 -11.18 -17.67 -9.43
N VAL A 96 -11.51 -16.47 -9.89
CA VAL A 96 -12.51 -16.25 -10.95
C VAL A 96 -12.05 -16.91 -12.25
N ILE A 97 -10.81 -16.69 -12.69
CA ILE A 97 -10.26 -17.31 -13.90
C ILE A 97 -10.31 -18.84 -13.79
N ASN A 98 -9.90 -19.39 -12.65
CA ASN A 98 -9.94 -20.83 -12.43
C ASN A 98 -11.37 -21.38 -12.46
N LEU A 99 -12.34 -20.67 -11.87
CA LEU A 99 -13.76 -21.07 -11.91
C LEU A 99 -14.29 -21.10 -13.35
N TYR A 100 -13.96 -20.08 -14.16
CA TYR A 100 -14.32 -20.03 -15.58
C TYR A 100 -13.70 -21.21 -16.34
N ASN A 101 -12.41 -21.51 -16.12
CA ASN A 101 -11.73 -22.63 -16.77
C ASN A 101 -12.31 -24.00 -16.37
N LEU A 102 -12.82 -24.15 -15.14
CA LEU A 102 -13.54 -25.34 -14.70
C LEU A 102 -14.93 -25.45 -15.34
N HIS A 103 -15.63 -24.34 -15.58
CA HIS A 103 -16.97 -24.34 -16.18
C HIS A 103 -16.95 -24.39 -17.72
N LEU A 104 -15.80 -24.16 -18.37
CA LEU A 104 -15.61 -24.27 -19.82
C LEU A 104 -15.12 -25.66 -20.29
N GLN A 105 -15.32 -26.71 -19.50
CA GLN A 105 -15.23 -28.09 -19.99
C GLN A 105 -16.63 -28.67 -20.34
N PRO A 106 -17.22 -28.29 -21.49
CA PRO A 106 -18.06 -29.22 -22.20
C PRO A 106 -17.41 -29.56 -23.56
N GLU A 107 -17.35 -30.84 -23.87
CA GLU A 107 -17.12 -31.41 -25.21
C GLU A 107 -15.67 -31.59 -25.68
N LEU A 108 -14.93 -32.45 -24.98
CA LEU A 108 -13.86 -33.24 -25.61
C LEU A 108 -13.89 -34.67 -25.04
N CYS A 109 -15.06 -35.33 -25.13
CA CYS A 109 -15.14 -36.79 -25.04
C CYS A 109 -16.44 -37.30 -25.67
N ASN A 110 -16.25 -38.22 -26.63
CA ASN A 110 -17.18 -39.23 -27.16
C ASN A 110 -18.37 -38.78 -28.02
N ASP A 111 -18.26 -38.95 -29.34
CA ASP A 111 -18.80 -40.14 -30.03
C ASP A 111 -18.83 -39.94 -31.55
N LYS A 112 -18.15 -40.85 -32.28
CA LYS A 112 -18.70 -41.63 -33.41
C LYS A 112 -17.59 -42.41 -34.14
N LEU A 113 -17.47 -43.69 -33.76
CA LEU A 113 -17.08 -44.75 -34.69
C LEU A 113 -18.20 -44.95 -35.74
N HIS A 114 -17.79 -45.17 -37.00
CA HIS A 114 -18.51 -45.79 -38.14
C HIS A 114 -19.72 -45.00 -38.70
N VAL A 115 -20.00 -44.86 -40.00
CA VAL A 115 -19.87 -45.71 -41.20
C VAL A 115 -19.75 -44.80 -42.46
N GLU A 116 -19.13 -45.35 -43.50
CA GLU A 116 -19.03 -44.98 -44.93
C GLU A 116 -20.07 -44.02 -45.54
N GLU A 117 -19.63 -43.11 -46.42
CA GLU A 117 -19.96 -43.10 -47.86
C GLU A 117 -19.39 -41.86 -48.59
N SER A 118 -19.04 -42.08 -49.85
CA SER A 118 -18.44 -41.19 -50.84
C SER A 118 -19.10 -39.81 -51.01
N CYS A 119 -18.29 -38.77 -51.12
CA CYS A 119 -18.63 -37.54 -51.84
C CYS A 119 -17.36 -36.94 -52.46
N GLN A 120 -17.02 -37.41 -53.68
CA GLN A 120 -16.06 -36.71 -54.53
C GLN A 120 -16.69 -35.38 -54.97
N PRO A 121 -15.96 -34.24 -54.91
CA PRO A 121 -16.44 -33.00 -55.51
C PRO A 121 -16.37 -33.10 -57.04
N LEU A 122 -17.54 -33.13 -57.67
CA LEU A 122 -17.73 -33.06 -59.12
C LEU A 122 -17.80 -31.58 -59.54
N TRP A 123 -16.67 -30.92 -59.80
CA TRP A 123 -16.65 -29.67 -60.59
C TRP A 123 -15.26 -29.19 -61.03
N ASP A 124 -14.37 -30.05 -61.53
CA ASP A 124 -13.18 -29.55 -62.27
C ASP A 124 -12.90 -30.40 -63.51
N THR A 125 -13.56 -30.06 -64.63
CA THR A 125 -12.97 -30.10 -65.98
C THR A 125 -13.93 -29.50 -67.00
N ALA A 126 -13.92 -28.17 -67.10
CA ALA A 126 -14.39 -27.46 -68.28
C ALA A 126 -13.52 -26.22 -68.50
N ALA A 127 -12.30 -26.42 -69.01
CA ALA A 127 -11.53 -25.42 -69.73
C ALA A 127 -10.31 -26.09 -70.42
N GLY A 128 -10.34 -26.12 -71.76
CA GLY A 128 -9.16 -26.40 -72.60
C GLY A 128 -9.30 -27.62 -73.49
#